data_AF-A0A286S7H5-F1
#
_entry.id   AF-A0A286S7H5-F1
#
_cell.length_a   1.000
_cell.length_b   1.000
_cell.length_c   1.000
_cell.angle_alpha   90.00
_cell.angle_beta   90.00
_cell.angle_gamma   90.00
#
_symmetry.space_group_name_H-M   'P 1'
#
loop_
_entity.id
_entity.type
_entity.pdbx_description
1 polymer ?
#
loop_
_entity_poly.entity_id
_entity_poly.type
_entity_poly.pdbx_seq_one_letter_code
_entity_poly.pdbx_strand_id
1 'polypeptide(L)'
;LIASGTATLEALLYKRPMVVAYRLAPLTFWILKRMVKSPYVSLPNLLAQRLLVPELLQDEATVEALAQTLSPLIEGGEEQTRGFDQIHRTLRLDASNQAADAVLNLIGQVQ
;
A
#
# COMPACT_ATOMS: atom_id res chain seq x y z
N LEU A 1 3.02 11.67 4.55
CA LEU A 1 2.62 10.73 5.63
C LEU A 1 1.20 10.28 5.33
N ILE A 2 0.97 8.97 5.22
CA ILE A 2 -0.33 8.42 4.82
C ILE A 2 -0.74 7.32 5.79
N ALA A 3 -1.99 7.37 6.25
CA ALA A 3 -2.55 6.45 7.25
C ALA A 3 -3.74 5.62 6.71
N SER A 4 -4.07 5.72 5.42
CA SER A 4 -5.16 4.96 4.78
C SER A 4 -4.65 4.15 3.59
N GLY A 5 -5.15 2.92 3.43
CA GLY A 5 -4.78 2.05 2.31
C GLY A 5 -5.10 2.67 0.94
N THR A 6 -6.25 3.32 0.78
CA THR A 6 -6.65 3.94 -0.49
C THR A 6 -5.74 5.12 -0.86
N ALA A 7 -5.51 6.03 0.09
CA ALA A 7 -4.58 7.15 -0.10
C ALA A 7 -3.15 6.67 -0.38
N THR A 8 -2.75 5.52 0.17
CA THR A 8 -1.43 4.92 -0.10
C THR A 8 -1.33 4.44 -1.54
N LEU A 9 -2.38 3.81 -2.07
CA LEU A 9 -2.44 3.39 -3.46
C LEU A 9 -2.45 4.60 -4.42
N GLU A 10 -3.23 5.64 -4.12
CA GLU A 10 -3.27 6.87 -4.93
C GLU A 10 -1.89 7.54 -4.98
N ALA A 11 -1.23 7.72 -3.84
CA ALA A 11 0.10 8.31 -3.80
C ALA A 11 1.15 7.47 -4.56
N LEU A 12 1.02 6.14 -4.53
CA LEU A 12 1.85 5.21 -5.30
C LEU A 12 1.63 5.43 -6.81
N LEU A 13 0.38 5.58 -7.25
CA LEU A 13 0.04 5.85 -8.65
C LEU A 13 0.59 7.22 -9.11
N TYR A 14 0.66 8.20 -8.22
CA TYR A 14 1.30 9.51 -8.45
C TYR A 14 2.82 9.52 -8.29
N LYS A 15 3.46 8.38 -8.02
CA LYS A 15 4.93 8.26 -7.86
C LYS A 15 5.50 9.16 -6.77
N ARG A 16 4.77 9.32 -5.67
CA ARG A 16 5.23 10.12 -4.54
C ARG A 16 5.96 9.24 -3.53
N PRO A 17 7.25 9.48 -3.26
CA PRO A 17 7.94 8.81 -2.16
C PRO A 17 7.16 8.97 -0.85
N MET A 18 7.12 7.91 -0.05
CA MET A 18 6.29 7.85 1.14
C MET A 18 6.87 6.98 2.24
N VAL A 19 6.42 7.27 3.47
CA VAL A 19 6.55 6.42 4.65
C VAL A 19 5.14 6.16 5.18
N VAL A 20 4.87 4.91 5.54
CA VAL A 20 3.60 4.50 6.11
C VAL A 20 3.76 4.40 7.62
N ALA A 21 2.84 5.01 8.36
CA ALA A 21 2.86 5.00 9.81
C ALA A 21 1.49 4.60 10.35
N TYR A 22 1.45 3.63 11.25
CA TYR A 22 0.22 3.20 11.90
C TYR A 22 0.39 3.12 13.41
N ARG A 23 -0.52 3.79 14.13
CA ARG A 23 -0.64 3.66 15.58
C ARG A 23 -2.10 3.36 15.93
N LEU A 24 -2.35 2.11 16.28
CA LEU A 24 -3.66 1.59 16.65
C LEU A 24 -3.73 1.37 18.16
N ALA A 25 -4.97 1.27 18.68
CA ALA A 25 -5.17 0.83 20.06
C ALA A 25 -4.50 -0.55 20.27
N PRO A 26 -3.81 -0.78 21.41
CA PRO A 26 -3.02 -1.99 21.63
C PRO A 26 -3.80 -3.30 21.41
N LEU A 27 -5.06 -3.34 21.86
CA LEU A 27 -5.92 -4.50 21.68
C LEU A 27 -6.25 -4.75 20.20
N THR A 28 -6.59 -3.70 19.45
CA THR A 28 -6.86 -3.77 18.02
C THR A 28 -5.64 -4.26 17.25
N PHE A 29 -4.46 -3.72 17.56
CA PHE A 29 -3.20 -4.14 16.95
C PHE A 29 -2.90 -5.62 17.24
N TRP A 30 -3.11 -6.07 18.48
CA TRP A 30 -2.88 -7.47 18.86
C TRP A 30 -3.77 -8.44 18.09
N ILE A 31 -5.06 -8.12 17.93
CA ILE A 31 -6.00 -8.92 17.14
C ILE A 31 -5.57 -8.95 15.67
N LEU A 32 -5.32 -7.78 15.07
CA LEU A 32 -4.91 -7.68 13.66
C LEU A 32 -3.60 -8.43 13.39
N LYS A 33 -2.60 -8.30 14.27
CA LYS A 33 -1.32 -9.01 14.15
C LYS A 33 -1.49 -10.53 14.15
N ARG A 34 -2.51 -11.06 14.83
CA ARG A 34 -2.81 -12.50 14.82
C ARG A 34 -3.54 -12.94 13.54
N MET A 35 -4.37 -12.07 12.97
CA MET A 35 -5.16 -12.38 11.78
C MET A 35 -4.37 -12.20 10.47
N VAL A 36 -3.47 -11.21 10.43
CA VAL A 36 -2.65 -10.91 9.25
C VAL A 36 -1.53 -11.94 9.14
N LYS A 37 -1.55 -12.72 8.05
CA LYS A 37 -0.50 -13.71 7.72
C LYS A 37 0.70 -13.12 6.98
N SER A 38 0.55 -11.90 6.47
CA SER A 38 1.59 -11.21 5.73
C SER A 38 2.59 -10.53 6.66
N PRO A 39 3.90 -10.50 6.33
CA PRO A 39 4.88 -9.70 7.06
C PRO A 39 4.73 -8.19 6.80
N TYR A 40 3.91 -7.78 5.83
CA TYR A 40 3.72 -6.39 5.42
C TYR A 40 2.29 -5.91 5.70
N VAL A 41 2.15 -4.66 6.13
CA VAL A 41 0.86 -4.04 6.42
C VAL A 41 0.38 -3.15 5.27
N SER A 42 1.30 -2.44 4.61
CA SER A 42 0.95 -1.47 3.57
C SER A 42 0.72 -2.12 2.20
N LEU A 43 -0.21 -1.57 1.42
CA LEU A 43 -0.49 -2.04 0.06
C LEU A 43 0.74 -2.03 -0.87
N PRO A 44 1.62 -1.01 -0.88
CA PRO A 44 2.83 -1.02 -1.69
C PRO A 44 3.73 -2.23 -1.40
N ASN A 45 3.93 -2.57 -0.12
CA ASN A 45 4.79 -3.69 0.26
C ASN A 45 4.13 -5.04 0.00
N LEU A 46 2.82 -5.15 0.21
CA LEU A 46 2.04 -6.33 -0.14
C LEU A 46 2.12 -6.62 -1.65
N LEU A 47 1.97 -5.59 -2.48
CA LEU A 47 2.04 -5.70 -3.94
C LEU A 47 3.48 -5.94 -4.44
N ALA A 48 4.48 -5.35 -3.78
CA ALA A 48 5.90 -5.55 -4.10
C ALA A 48 6.45 -6.89 -3.59
N GLN A 49 5.77 -7.54 -2.63
CA GLN A 49 6.25 -8.69 -1.87
C GLN A 49 7.62 -8.46 -1.21
N ARG A 50 7.92 -7.21 -0.86
CA ARG A 50 9.15 -6.80 -0.19
C ARG A 50 8.90 -5.48 0.55
N LEU A 51 9.84 -5.09 1.43
CA LEU A 51 9.84 -3.78 2.06
C LEU A 51 10.29 -2.71 1.03
N LEU A 52 9.34 -2.20 0.25
CA LEU A 52 9.52 -1.11 -0.73
C LEU A 52 9.35 0.26 -0.06
N VAL A 53 8.36 0.40 0.82
CA VAL A 53 8.14 1.60 1.63
C VAL A 53 8.44 1.30 3.09
N PRO A 54 9.13 2.19 3.81
CA PRO A 54 9.29 2.04 5.25
C PRO A 54 7.93 2.03 5.96
N GLU A 55 7.76 1.09 6.89
CA GLU A 55 6.58 0.95 7.73
C GLU A 55 6.98 1.18 9.19
N LEU A 56 6.41 2.22 9.82
CA LEU A 56 6.60 2.51 11.23
C LEU A 56 5.31 2.14 11.98
N LEU A 57 5.36 1.09 12.79
CA LEU A 57 4.18 0.52 13.46
C LEU A 57 4.23 0.73 14.97
N GLN A 58 3.08 1.03 15.56
CA GLN A 58 2.88 1.19 17.00
C GLN A 58 3.90 2.15 17.65
N ASP A 59 4.85 1.63 18.41
CA ASP A 59 5.83 2.41 19.17
C ASP A 59 6.94 2.98 18.28
N GLU A 60 7.12 2.44 17.06
CA GLU A 60 8.04 2.98 16.07
C GLU A 60 7.47 4.20 15.33
N ALA A 61 6.14 4.42 15.40
CA ALA A 61 5.45 5.54 14.77
C ALA A 61 5.60 6.86 15.58
N THR A 62 6.85 7.24 15.85
CA THR A 62 7.21 8.50 16.51
C THR A 62 7.51 9.60 15.50
N VAL A 63 7.40 10.87 15.94
CA VAL A 63 7.66 12.03 15.08
C VAL A 63 9.11 12.02 14.60
N GLU A 64 10.03 11.67 15.49
CA GLU A 64 11.47 11.62 15.23
C GLU A 64 11.80 10.53 14.21
N ALA A 65 11.28 9.32 14.40
CA ALA A 65 11.48 8.22 13.45
C ALA A 65 10.89 8.56 12.07
N LEU A 66 9.70 9.18 12.04
CA LEU A 66 9.09 9.63 10.79
C LEU A 66 9.95 10.65 10.06
N ALA A 67 10.45 11.67 10.76
CA ALA A 67 11.29 12.70 10.17
C ALA A 67 12.60 12.10 9.62
N GLN A 68 13.26 11.25 10.41
CA GLN A 68 14.50 10.57 10.01
C GLN A 68 14.31 9.66 8.80
N THR A 69 13.16 8.99 8.71
CA THR A 69 12.86 8.06 7.60
C THR A 69 12.41 8.79 6.34
N LEU A 70 11.67 9.90 6.48
CA LEU A 70 11.21 10.70 5.35
C LEU A 70 12.32 11.55 4.72
N SER A 71 13.22 12.11 5.53
CA SER A 71 14.28 13.01 5.08
C SER A 71 15.12 12.46 3.90
N PRO A 72 15.66 11.22 3.94
CA PRO A 72 16.43 10.68 2.82
C PRO A 72 15.58 10.40 1.57
N LEU A 73 14.26 10.25 1.70
CA LEU A 73 13.37 9.97 0.57
C LEU A 73 13.04 11.21 -0.27
N ILE A 74 13.31 12.42 0.26
CA ILE A 74 13.08 13.67 -0.46
C ILE A 74 13.98 13.74 -1.70
N GLU A 75 15.24 13.31 -1.58
CA GLU A 75 16.23 13.32 -2.66
C GLU A 75 16.57 11.91 -3.16
N GLY A 76 16.43 10.87 -2.32
CA GLY A 76 16.79 9.48 -2.62
C GLY A 76 15.62 8.55 -2.93
N GLY A 77 14.41 9.07 -3.15
CA GLY A 77 13.19 8.27 -3.34
C GLY A 77 13.09 7.47 -4.65
N GLU A 78 14.14 7.44 -5.49
CA GLU A 78 14.09 6.84 -6.84
C GLU A 78 13.78 5.34 -6.84
N GLU A 79 14.30 4.59 -5.86
CA GLU A 79 14.07 3.14 -5.77
C GLU A 79 12.59 2.85 -5.50
N GLN A 80 11.98 3.64 -4.60
CA GLN A 80 10.55 3.61 -4.33
C GLN A 80 9.74 3.91 -5.59
N THR A 81 10.04 5.02 -6.28
CA THR A 81 9.25 5.44 -7.45
C THR A 81 9.36 4.45 -8.60
N ARG A 82 10.53 3.84 -8.84
CA ARG A 82 10.68 2.73 -9.79
C ARG A 82 9.85 1.51 -9.39
N GLY A 83 9.84 1.15 -8.11
CA GLY A 83 8.97 0.08 -7.60
C GLY A 83 7.48 0.38 -7.82
N PHE A 84 7.08 1.62 -7.58
CA PHE A 84 5.71 2.08 -7.83
C PHE A 84 5.32 2.00 -9.31
N ASP A 85 6.26 2.27 -10.23
CA ASP A 85 6.06 2.08 -11.68
C ASP A 85 5.84 0.63 -12.06
N GLN A 86 6.63 -0.27 -11.50
CA GLN A 86 6.44 -1.70 -11.71
C GLN A 86 5.06 -2.15 -11.23
N ILE A 87 4.67 -1.75 -10.02
CA ILE A 87 3.35 -2.07 -9.46
C ILE A 87 2.23 -1.51 -10.34
N HIS A 88 2.31 -0.25 -10.73
CA HIS A 88 1.28 0.38 -11.56
C HIS A 88 1.07 -0.37 -12.89
N ARG A 89 2.16 -0.81 -13.54
CA ARG A 89 2.06 -1.61 -14.77
C ARG A 89 1.36 -2.94 -14.54
N THR A 90 1.68 -3.63 -13.44
CA THR A 90 1.04 -4.91 -13.09
C THR A 90 -0.45 -4.74 -12.76
N LEU A 91 -0.84 -3.60 -12.16
CA LEU A 91 -2.25 -3.33 -11.85
C LEU A 91 -3.08 -2.90 -13.07
N ARG A 92 -2.43 -2.52 -14.18
CA ARG A 92 -3.10 -2.07 -15.41
C ARG A 92 -3.65 -3.27 -16.20
N LEU A 93 -4.65 -3.93 -15.61
CA LEU A 93 -5.28 -5.16 -16.12
C LEU A 93 -6.60 -4.89 -16.85
N ASP A 94 -6.88 -3.65 -17.26
CA ASP A 94 -8.15 -3.31 -17.91
C ASP A 94 -9.40 -3.67 -17.08
N ALA A 95 -9.30 -3.40 -15.77
CA ALA A 95 -10.27 -3.84 -14.76
C ALA A 95 -11.72 -3.42 -15.06
N SER A 96 -11.92 -2.28 -15.74
CA SER A 96 -13.24 -1.81 -16.15
C SER A 96 -13.90 -2.75 -17.17
N ASN A 97 -13.16 -3.19 -18.19
CA ASN A 97 -13.69 -4.11 -19.18
C ASN A 97 -13.92 -5.50 -18.57
N GLN A 98 -12.98 -5.99 -17.74
CA GLN A 98 -13.18 -7.25 -17.03
C GLN A 98 -14.42 -7.23 -16.12
N ALA A 99 -14.66 -6.11 -15.42
CA ALA A 99 -15.85 -5.94 -14.61
C ALA A 99 -17.13 -5.91 -15.46
N ALA A 100 -17.10 -5.23 -16.60
CA ALA A 100 -18.23 -5.21 -17.54
C ALA A 100 -18.53 -6.62 -18.09
N ASP A 101 -17.51 -7.36 -18.53
CA ASP A 101 -17.64 -8.73 -19.01
C ASP A 101 -18.22 -9.66 -17.95
N ALA A 102 -17.77 -9.54 -16.70
CA ALA A 102 -18.30 -10.33 -15.58
C ALA A 102 -19.79 -10.06 -15.32
N VAL A 103 -20.23 -8.79 -15.41
CA VAL A 103 -21.64 -8.42 -15.27
C VAL A 103 -22.47 -8.95 -16.43
N LEU A 104 -21.98 -8.81 -17.67
CA LEU A 104 -22.67 -9.32 -18.86
C LEU A 104 -22.85 -10.84 -18.81
N ASN A 105 -21.81 -11.57 -18.40
CA ASN A 105 -21.87 -13.02 -18.22
C ASN A 105 -22.90 -13.44 -17.17
N LEU A 106 -22.98 -12.71 -16.05
CA LEU A 106 -23.96 -13.00 -15.01
C LEU A 106 -25.40 -12.80 -15.51
N ILE A 107 -25.65 -11.72 -16.25
CA ILE A 107 -26.98 -11.44 -16.81
C ILE A 107 -27.35 -12.43 -17.91
N GLY A 108 -26.39 -12.84 -18.75
CA GLY A 108 -26.58 -13.82 -19.82
C GLY A 108 -26.85 -15.25 -19.33
N GLN A 109 -26.52 -15.57 -18.07
CA GLN A 109 -26.81 -16.86 -17.44
C GLN A 109 -28.24 -16.97 -16.85
N VAL A 110 -29.02 -15.88 -16.84
CA VAL A 110 -30.37 -15.84 -16.27
C VAL A 110 -31.46 -16.05 -17.34
N GLN A 111 -31.11 -16.55 -18.52
CA GLN A 111 -32.06 -16.96 -19.57
C GLN A 111 -32.25 -18.48 -19.62
#